data_AF-A0A2M7MAI4-F1
#
_entry.id   AF-A0A2M7MAI4-F1
#
_cell.length_a   1.000
_cell.length_b   1.000
_cell.length_c   1.000
_cell.angle_alpha   90.00
_cell.angle_beta   90.00
_cell.angle_gamma   90.00
#
_symmetry.space_group_name_H-M   'P 1'
#
loop_
_entity.id
_entity.type
_entity.pdbx_description
1 polymer ?
#
loop_
_entity_poly.entity_id
_entity_poly.type
_entity_poly.pdbx_seq_one_letter_code
_entity_poly.pdbx_strand_id
1 'polypeptide(L)'
;MSQTNKYIQEQSHPINPQIDLFDVWNGLVEERLTIFIATMLVVLLAGFYAFLGPKTYEAKASFLPPLDKDVVDLNFPNVVDIDGRKLYQKFTENLSGPNLPYELVKDLKIREVMDKSGQDLAIDALTKTMQVNLPKEAKRKLLTGDSLLTELKVEADRAEEALYIAQKIIATAISLTKNELRDNFLLSIDEKLKVNIKQFNLLDESINQELSAEVARLKEMDEESKQKILESINLLRLKEKQDREYRIKRLELDYQLAKQLGITHPIDPLDYKRTTESNKIFDASKGLPSRYWMGTAILSAEIETLKNRNNDDPYIADMPELKRELKALEVNHRINTILARTDNLPFSESLRTLVDERRSLEEAKQKVKDAKFEVAKVVQEPLLPSKPVKPKKMLVLAAAGILGLMLGVFIALIRRAAKNRKTRMMG
;
A
#
# COMPACT_ATOMS: atom_id res chain seq x y z
N MET A 1 81.40 -100.75 -7.80
CA MET A 1 80.48 -100.57 -8.95
C MET A 1 79.65 -99.32 -8.70
N SER A 2 79.68 -98.41 -9.69
CA SER A 2 78.83 -97.24 -9.97
C SER A 2 78.58 -96.13 -8.95
N GLN A 3 79.04 -94.95 -9.38
CA GLN A 3 78.60 -93.58 -9.11
C GLN A 3 77.06 -93.42 -9.25
N THR A 4 76.37 -92.39 -8.77
CA THR A 4 76.45 -90.99 -9.26
C THR A 4 75.46 -90.08 -8.50
N ASN A 5 75.86 -88.83 -8.23
CA ASN A 5 75.08 -87.55 -8.26
C ASN A 5 73.81 -87.38 -7.38
N LYS A 6 73.48 -86.22 -6.80
CA LYS A 6 73.52 -84.85 -7.34
C LYS A 6 73.20 -83.83 -6.21
N TYR A 7 73.82 -82.65 -6.26
CA TYR A 7 73.40 -81.45 -5.51
C TYR A 7 72.25 -80.74 -6.23
N ILE A 8 71.25 -80.21 -5.51
CA ILE A 8 70.45 -79.03 -5.89
C ILE A 8 70.12 -78.22 -4.61
N GLN A 9 70.34 -76.90 -4.69
CA GLN A 9 70.08 -75.85 -3.71
C GLN A 9 68.63 -75.31 -3.76
N GLU A 10 68.26 -74.64 -2.66
CA GLU A 10 67.34 -73.49 -2.53
C GLU A 10 65.82 -73.68 -2.68
N GLN A 11 65.07 -73.27 -1.65
CA GLN A 11 64.32 -72.00 -1.69
C GLN A 11 63.76 -71.62 -0.31
N SER A 12 64.14 -70.43 0.14
CA SER A 12 63.59 -69.70 1.28
C SER A 12 62.36 -68.90 0.88
N HIS A 13 61.20 -69.24 1.44
CA HIS A 13 60.06 -68.35 1.56
C HIS A 13 59.45 -68.49 2.97
N PRO A 14 59.69 -67.55 3.91
CA PRO A 14 58.72 -67.36 4.97
C PRO A 14 57.53 -66.66 4.33
N ILE A 15 56.50 -67.47 4.06
CA ILE A 15 55.15 -67.02 3.77
C ILE A 15 54.72 -66.11 4.92
N ASN A 16 54.15 -64.96 4.54
CA ASN A 16 53.54 -63.94 5.38
C ASN A 16 52.91 -64.51 6.66
N PRO A 17 52.97 -63.79 7.79
CA PRO A 17 52.12 -64.08 8.93
C PRO A 17 50.67 -63.81 8.51
N GLN A 18 50.02 -64.81 7.90
CA GLN A 18 48.59 -64.83 7.75
C GLN A 18 48.06 -64.89 9.19
N ILE A 19 47.42 -63.80 9.61
CA ILE A 19 46.75 -63.74 10.90
C ILE A 19 45.66 -64.82 10.85
N ASP A 20 45.89 -65.95 11.52
CA ASP A 20 44.91 -67.02 11.60
C ASP A 20 43.74 -66.54 12.48
N LEU A 21 42.56 -66.43 11.86
CA LEU A 21 41.33 -65.97 12.52
C LEU A 21 40.91 -66.90 13.65
N PHE A 22 41.21 -68.20 13.56
CA PHE A 22 40.93 -69.16 14.62
C PHE A 22 41.84 -68.97 15.83
N ASP A 23 43.12 -68.61 15.61
CA ASP A 23 44.03 -68.26 16.69
C ASP A 23 43.59 -67.01 17.42
N VAL A 24 43.14 -65.98 16.69
CA VAL A 24 42.58 -64.76 17.28
C VAL A 24 41.34 -65.07 18.12
N TRP A 25 40.43 -65.90 17.59
CA TRP A 25 39.22 -66.34 18.29
C TRP A 25 39.53 -67.09 19.59
N ASN A 26 40.38 -68.12 19.53
CA ASN A 26 40.76 -68.90 20.71
C ASN A 26 41.42 -68.01 21.77
N GLY A 27 42.20 -67.01 21.36
CA GLY A 27 42.76 -66.02 22.27
C GLY A 27 41.75 -65.12 22.96
N LEU A 28 40.70 -64.70 22.25
CA LEU A 28 39.61 -63.95 22.86
C LEU A 28 38.86 -64.81 23.88
N VAL A 29 38.66 -66.10 23.59
CA VAL A 29 37.97 -67.04 24.49
C VAL A 29 38.80 -67.31 25.76
N GLU A 30 40.13 -67.38 25.66
CA GLU A 30 41.03 -67.47 26.82
C GLU A 30 40.94 -66.24 27.73
N GLU A 31 40.83 -65.04 27.14
CA GLU A 31 40.72 -63.76 27.85
C GLU A 31 39.27 -63.33 28.12
N ARG A 32 38.30 -64.26 28.05
CA ARG A 32 36.86 -63.99 28.27
C ARG A 32 36.56 -63.26 29.58
N LEU A 33 37.35 -63.51 30.63
CA LEU A 33 37.21 -62.84 31.93
C LEU A 33 37.66 -61.37 31.85
N THR A 34 38.74 -61.08 31.13
CA THR A 34 39.22 -59.70 30.91
C THR A 34 38.19 -58.89 30.12
N ILE A 35 37.61 -59.49 29.07
CA ILE A 35 36.54 -58.87 28.27
C ILE A 35 35.31 -58.60 29.16
N PHE A 36 34.91 -59.58 29.97
CA PHE A 36 33.75 -59.46 30.86
C PHE A 36 33.95 -58.36 31.92
N ILE A 37 35.09 -58.34 32.63
CA ILE A 37 35.38 -57.34 33.67
C ILE A 37 35.45 -55.93 33.06
N ALA A 38 36.14 -55.77 31.92
CA ALA A 38 36.22 -54.48 31.23
C ALA A 38 34.84 -53.97 30.79
N THR A 39 34.02 -54.86 30.20
CA THR A 39 32.66 -54.52 29.78
C THR A 39 31.80 -54.14 30.99
N MET A 40 31.86 -54.92 32.07
CA MET A 40 31.07 -54.69 33.28
C MET A 40 31.47 -53.38 33.97
N LEU A 41 32.75 -53.03 33.99
CA LEU A 41 33.24 -51.76 34.54
C LEU A 41 32.70 -50.57 33.73
N VAL A 42 32.77 -50.63 32.39
CA VAL A 42 32.22 -49.57 31.52
C VAL A 42 30.71 -49.43 31.68
N VAL A 43 29.98 -50.54 31.76
CA VAL A 43 28.52 -50.53 31.99
C VAL A 43 28.17 -49.99 33.37
N LEU A 44 28.94 -50.30 34.42
CA LEU A 44 28.74 -49.75 35.77
C LEU A 44 28.96 -48.24 35.80
N LEU A 45 30.03 -47.74 35.18
CA LEU A 45 30.29 -46.30 35.07
C LEU A 45 29.19 -45.58 34.28
N ALA A 46 28.74 -46.17 33.17
CA ALA A 46 27.64 -45.63 32.38
C ALA A 46 26.30 -45.68 33.13
N GLY A 47 26.06 -46.71 33.92
CA GLY A 47 24.91 -46.81 34.82
C GLY A 47 24.92 -45.71 35.89
N PHE A 48 26.07 -45.48 36.51
CA PHE A 48 26.23 -44.38 37.47
C PHE A 48 25.91 -43.03 36.82
N TYR A 49 26.46 -42.75 35.64
CA TYR A 49 26.15 -41.54 34.87
C TYR A 49 24.67 -41.46 34.47
N ALA A 50 24.05 -42.56 34.02
CA ALA A 50 22.66 -42.57 33.58
C ALA A 50 21.65 -42.31 34.72
N PHE A 51 22.02 -42.59 35.97
CA PHE A 51 21.18 -42.36 37.14
C PHE A 51 21.48 -41.05 37.88
N LEU A 52 22.74 -40.62 37.94
CA LEU A 52 23.17 -39.41 38.64
C LEU A 52 23.41 -38.20 37.73
N GLY A 53 23.49 -38.39 36.41
CA GLY A 53 23.69 -37.31 35.46
C GLY A 53 22.56 -36.26 35.48
N PRO A 54 22.83 -35.04 34.97
CA PRO A 54 21.84 -33.96 34.95
C PRO A 54 20.58 -34.39 34.20
N LYS A 55 19.43 -34.20 34.84
CA LYS A 55 18.12 -34.54 34.29
C LYS A 55 17.61 -33.33 33.51
N THR A 56 17.19 -33.53 32.26
CA THR A 56 16.51 -32.48 31.51
C THR A 56 15.05 -32.83 31.32
N TYR A 57 14.19 -31.83 31.47
CA TYR A 57 12.75 -31.91 31.30
C TYR A 57 12.34 -31.13 30.05
N GLU A 58 11.29 -31.60 29.36
CA GLU A 58 10.83 -31.01 28.10
C GLU A 58 9.36 -30.62 28.21
N ALA A 59 9.06 -29.35 28.00
CA ALA A 59 7.70 -28.85 27.82
C ALA A 59 7.40 -28.69 26.33
N LYS A 60 6.21 -29.11 25.90
CA LYS A 60 5.77 -29.08 24.50
C LYS A 60 4.52 -28.24 24.34
N ALA A 61 4.46 -27.42 23.29
CA ALA A 61 3.26 -26.75 22.87
C ALA A 61 3.07 -26.86 21.36
N SER A 62 1.83 -26.88 20.90
CA SER A 62 1.50 -27.00 19.47
C SER A 62 0.50 -25.93 19.04
N PHE A 63 0.74 -25.35 17.87
CA PHE A 63 -0.03 -24.22 17.33
C PHE A 63 -0.56 -24.52 15.94
N LEU A 64 -1.74 -23.98 15.62
CA LEU A 64 -2.32 -23.93 14.29
C LEU A 64 -2.67 -22.48 13.91
N PRO A 65 -2.88 -22.21 12.61
CA PRO A 65 -3.45 -20.94 12.17
C PRO A 65 -4.74 -20.60 12.91
N PRO A 66 -5.02 -19.31 13.18
CA PRO A 66 -6.31 -18.88 13.70
C PRO A 66 -7.42 -19.19 12.68
N LEU A 67 -8.67 -19.33 13.14
CA LEU A 67 -9.78 -19.49 12.20
C LEU A 67 -10.09 -18.15 11.53
N ASP A 68 -10.63 -18.20 10.32
CA ASP A 68 -11.00 -16.98 9.58
C ASP A 68 -11.93 -16.09 10.41
N LYS A 69 -12.90 -16.67 11.12
CA LYS A 69 -13.81 -15.95 12.02
C LYS A 69 -13.12 -15.17 13.13
N ASP A 70 -11.93 -15.59 13.56
CA ASP A 70 -11.18 -14.97 14.66
C ASP A 70 -10.33 -13.78 14.16
N VAL A 71 -10.30 -13.57 12.83
CA VAL A 71 -9.53 -12.52 12.15
C VAL A 71 -10.41 -11.63 11.25
N VAL A 72 -11.71 -11.92 11.11
CA VAL A 72 -12.66 -11.10 10.33
C VAL A 72 -12.65 -9.64 10.76
N ASP A 73 -12.53 -9.38 12.06
CA ASP A 73 -12.54 -8.01 12.62
C ASP A 73 -11.33 -7.17 12.19
N LEU A 74 -10.28 -7.80 11.65
CA LEU A 74 -9.12 -7.13 11.07
C LEU A 74 -9.22 -6.90 9.56
N ASN A 75 -10.19 -7.52 8.90
CA ASN A 75 -10.32 -7.41 7.45
C ASN A 75 -11.19 -6.19 7.11
N PHE A 76 -10.53 -5.15 6.61
CA PHE A 76 -11.18 -3.91 6.20
C PHE A 76 -11.19 -3.85 4.68
N PRO A 77 -12.38 -3.94 4.04
CA PRO A 77 -12.49 -3.88 2.59
C PRO A 77 -11.70 -2.71 2.02
N ASN A 78 -10.82 -2.98 1.05
CA ASN A 78 -9.96 -2.01 0.36
C ASN A 78 -8.91 -1.28 1.24
N VAL A 79 -8.80 -1.60 2.54
CA VAL A 79 -7.86 -0.94 3.46
C VAL A 79 -6.77 -1.90 3.96
N VAL A 80 -7.15 -3.04 4.55
CA VAL A 80 -6.23 -4.09 5.04
C VAL A 80 -6.81 -5.45 4.64
N ASP A 81 -6.07 -6.20 3.81
CA ASP A 81 -6.44 -7.56 3.38
C ASP A 81 -5.49 -8.58 4.03
N ILE A 82 -5.98 -9.22 5.08
CA ILE A 82 -5.24 -10.23 5.83
C ILE A 82 -6.03 -11.52 6.02
N ASP A 83 -5.34 -12.62 5.70
CA ASP A 83 -5.76 -14.00 5.91
C ASP A 83 -5.11 -14.50 7.21
N GLY A 84 -5.83 -15.35 7.96
CA GLY A 84 -5.31 -16.07 9.12
C GLY A 84 -3.98 -16.79 8.86
N ARG A 85 -3.73 -17.23 7.63
CA ARG A 85 -2.44 -17.81 7.21
C ARG A 85 -1.29 -16.81 7.24
N LYS A 86 -1.49 -15.58 6.77
CA LYS A 86 -0.45 -14.54 6.80
C LYS A 86 -0.14 -14.12 8.24
N LEU A 87 -1.16 -14.03 9.08
CA LEU A 87 -1.01 -13.77 10.52
C LEU A 87 -0.19 -14.88 11.19
N TYR A 88 -0.54 -16.13 10.90
CA TYR A 88 0.15 -17.28 11.45
C TYR A 88 1.60 -17.37 10.98
N GLN A 89 1.86 -17.10 9.69
CA GLN A 89 3.22 -17.04 9.17
C GLN A 89 4.05 -16.02 9.97
N LYS A 90 3.52 -14.81 10.16
CA LYS A 90 4.21 -13.77 10.94
C LYS A 90 4.45 -14.19 12.40
N PHE A 91 3.49 -14.89 13.01
CA PHE A 91 3.66 -15.48 14.33
C PHE A 91 4.82 -16.49 14.35
N THR A 92 4.90 -17.40 13.37
CA THR A 92 5.98 -18.41 13.31
C THR A 92 7.36 -17.78 13.06
N GLU A 93 7.42 -16.71 12.26
CA GLU A 93 8.63 -15.90 12.06
C GLU A 93 9.08 -15.25 13.36
N ASN A 94 8.16 -14.69 14.15
CA ASN A 94 8.49 -14.09 15.44
C ASN A 94 8.80 -15.11 16.53
N LEU A 95 8.15 -16.28 16.50
CA LEU A 95 8.42 -17.38 17.43
C LEU A 95 9.82 -17.97 17.25
N SER A 96 10.30 -18.03 16.01
CA SER A 96 11.65 -18.52 15.67
C SER A 96 12.68 -17.38 15.48
N GLY A 97 12.23 -16.13 15.58
CA GLY A 97 12.99 -14.95 15.24
C GLY A 97 13.94 -14.47 16.35
N PRO A 98 14.94 -13.66 16.00
CA PRO A 98 15.95 -13.18 16.94
C PRO A 98 15.38 -12.22 18.00
N ASN A 99 14.27 -11.53 17.70
CA ASN A 99 13.67 -10.52 18.59
C ASN A 99 13.08 -11.13 19.87
N LEU A 100 12.65 -12.39 19.82
CA LEU A 100 11.95 -13.04 20.91
C LEU A 100 12.84 -13.21 22.16
N PRO A 101 14.07 -13.75 22.07
CA PRO A 101 15.01 -13.77 23.19
C PRO A 101 15.25 -12.39 23.83
N TYR A 102 15.38 -11.32 23.05
CA TYR A 102 15.59 -9.96 23.59
C TYR A 102 14.40 -9.50 24.44
N GLU A 103 13.17 -9.75 23.98
CA GLU A 103 11.97 -9.42 24.75
C GLU A 103 11.83 -10.31 26.00
N LEU A 104 12.15 -11.60 25.90
CA LEU A 104 12.05 -12.54 27.02
C LEU A 104 13.02 -12.21 28.15
N VAL A 105 14.23 -11.78 27.82
CA VAL A 105 15.23 -11.37 28.82
C VAL A 105 14.78 -10.13 29.57
N LYS A 106 13.76 -9.37 29.15
CA LYS A 106 13.21 -8.28 29.99
C LYS A 106 12.51 -8.81 31.25
N ASP A 107 12.03 -10.05 31.24
CA ASP A 107 11.40 -10.69 32.40
C ASP A 107 12.46 -11.10 33.44
N LEU A 108 12.31 -10.60 34.67
CA LEU A 108 13.26 -10.83 35.75
C LEU A 108 13.39 -12.34 36.09
N LYS A 109 12.28 -13.07 36.07
CA LYS A 109 12.28 -14.49 36.41
C LYS A 109 12.92 -15.34 35.30
N ILE A 110 12.85 -14.90 34.04
CA ILE A 110 13.63 -15.52 32.96
C ILE A 110 15.13 -15.31 33.18
N ARG A 111 15.57 -14.11 33.59
CA ARG A 111 16.99 -13.87 33.91
C ARG A 111 17.49 -14.74 35.06
N GLU A 112 16.70 -14.87 36.11
CA GLU A 112 17.01 -15.70 37.28
C GLU A 112 17.14 -17.18 36.91
N VAL A 113 16.20 -17.71 36.11
CA VAL A 113 16.23 -19.11 35.67
C VAL A 113 17.42 -19.41 34.77
N MET A 114 17.90 -18.43 33.99
CA MET A 114 19.03 -18.63 33.10
C MET A 114 20.40 -18.51 33.79
N ASP A 115 20.45 -18.13 35.08
CA ASP A 115 21.64 -18.07 35.96
C ASP A 115 22.91 -17.50 35.28
N LYS A 116 22.75 -16.45 34.48
CA LYS A 116 23.86 -15.79 33.77
C LYS A 116 23.82 -14.28 33.99
N SER A 117 24.92 -13.75 34.52
CA SER A 117 25.08 -12.36 34.97
C SER A 117 25.04 -11.30 33.85
N GLY A 118 24.86 -11.69 32.58
CA GLY A 118 24.83 -10.79 31.41
C GLY A 118 23.70 -11.11 30.43
N GLN A 119 23.05 -10.08 29.88
CA GLN A 119 21.92 -10.22 28.95
C GLN A 119 22.27 -11.05 27.71
N ASP A 120 23.44 -10.83 27.10
CA ASP A 120 23.86 -11.56 25.89
C ASP A 120 24.03 -13.06 26.14
N LEU A 121 24.54 -13.41 27.32
CA LEU A 121 24.72 -14.80 27.73
C LEU A 121 23.39 -15.51 28.00
N ALA A 122 22.39 -14.78 28.51
CA ALA A 122 21.03 -15.27 28.67
C ALA A 122 20.32 -15.47 27.32
N ILE A 123 20.55 -14.58 26.34
CA ILE A 123 20.01 -14.68 24.97
C ILE A 123 20.55 -15.92 24.26
N ASP A 124 21.87 -16.15 24.31
CA ASP A 124 22.48 -17.35 23.71
C ASP A 124 21.95 -18.64 24.36
N ALA A 125 21.75 -18.62 25.68
CA ALA A 125 21.21 -19.75 26.40
C ALA A 125 19.71 -20.00 26.08
N LEU A 126 18.91 -18.95 25.90
CA LEU A 126 17.50 -19.07 25.47
C LEU A 126 17.38 -19.63 24.05
N THR A 127 18.26 -19.19 23.15
CA THR A 127 18.29 -19.66 21.77
C THR A 127 18.64 -21.16 21.70
N LYS A 128 19.50 -21.65 22.59
CA LYS A 128 19.88 -23.08 22.67
C LYS A 128 18.84 -23.97 23.36
N THR A 129 18.06 -23.43 24.29
CA THR A 129 17.05 -24.18 25.07
C THR A 129 15.72 -24.33 24.32
N MET A 130 15.45 -23.43 23.38
CA MET A 130 14.26 -23.46 22.53
C MET A 130 14.52 -24.23 21.23
N GLN A 131 13.70 -25.23 20.95
CA GLN A 131 13.63 -25.88 19.63
C GLN A 131 12.23 -25.64 19.04
N VAL A 132 12.16 -24.82 18.00
CA VAL A 132 10.92 -24.58 17.24
C VAL A 132 10.95 -25.46 15.99
N ASN A 133 10.05 -26.44 15.93
CA ASN A 133 9.85 -27.25 14.74
C ASN A 133 8.76 -26.60 13.89
N LEU A 134 9.20 -25.93 12.83
CA LEU A 134 8.31 -25.35 11.83
C LEU A 134 7.75 -26.45 10.90
N PRO A 135 6.51 -26.31 10.42
CA PRO A 135 5.97 -27.22 9.42
C PRO A 135 6.82 -27.17 8.15
N LYS A 136 7.21 -28.34 7.62
CA LYS A 136 7.83 -28.42 6.29
C LYS A 136 6.78 -28.02 5.26
N GLU A 137 7.06 -27.02 4.43
CA GLU A 137 6.26 -26.73 3.22
C GLU A 137 6.35 -27.92 2.24
N ALA A 138 5.57 -28.96 2.50
CA ALA A 138 5.44 -30.06 1.55
C ALA A 138 4.52 -29.58 0.41
N LYS A 139 5.12 -29.07 -0.67
CA LYS A 139 4.46 -28.70 -1.95
C LYS A 139 3.55 -29.80 -2.57
N ARG A 140 3.35 -30.95 -1.91
CA ARG A 140 2.59 -32.11 -2.41
C ARG A 140 1.55 -32.71 -1.45
N LYS A 141 1.26 -32.13 -0.28
CA LYS A 141 0.22 -32.67 0.64
C LYS A 141 -0.74 -31.60 1.15
N LEU A 142 -1.48 -31.00 0.22
CA LEU A 142 -2.60 -30.07 0.49
C LEU A 142 -3.95 -30.77 0.72
N LEU A 143 -3.98 -32.11 0.84
CA LEU A 143 -5.23 -32.89 0.99
C LEU A 143 -5.50 -33.40 2.40
N THR A 144 -4.59 -33.18 3.36
CA THR A 144 -4.75 -33.56 4.76
C THR A 144 -4.25 -32.39 5.62
N GLY A 145 -5.11 -31.78 6.43
CA GLY A 145 -4.86 -30.56 7.22
C GLY A 145 -3.75 -30.60 8.29
N ASP A 146 -2.79 -31.53 8.17
CA ASP A 146 -1.66 -31.73 9.09
C ASP A 146 -0.45 -30.80 8.82
N SER A 147 -0.42 -30.08 7.69
CA SER A 147 0.82 -29.42 7.23
C SER A 147 1.09 -28.02 7.81
N LEU A 148 0.31 -27.54 8.78
CA LEU A 148 0.49 -26.20 9.39
C LEU A 148 0.75 -26.25 10.90
N LEU A 149 0.98 -27.44 11.46
CA LEU A 149 1.27 -27.58 12.88
C LEU A 149 2.70 -27.09 13.18
N THR A 150 2.82 -26.09 14.05
CA THR A 150 4.12 -25.67 14.62
C THR A 150 4.25 -26.24 16.03
N GLU A 151 5.36 -26.91 16.32
CA GLU A 151 5.66 -27.42 17.66
C GLU A 151 6.78 -26.59 18.31
N LEU A 152 6.54 -26.12 19.53
CA LEU A 152 7.55 -25.54 20.41
C LEU A 152 7.98 -26.59 21.42
N LYS A 153 9.29 -26.81 21.54
CA LYS A 153 9.91 -27.65 22.58
C LYS A 153 10.87 -26.82 23.39
N VAL A 154 10.71 -26.85 24.70
CA VAL A 154 11.57 -26.12 25.63
C VAL A 154 12.19 -27.13 26.58
N GLU A 155 13.51 -27.17 26.61
CA GLU A 155 14.27 -28.02 27.52
C GLU A 155 14.85 -27.19 28.68
N ALA A 156 14.67 -27.67 29.92
CA ALA A 156 15.29 -27.07 31.11
C ALA A 156 15.66 -28.13 32.15
N ASP A 157 16.45 -27.73 33.15
CA ASP A 157 16.94 -28.62 34.21
C ASP A 157 15.85 -28.98 35.22
N ARG A 158 14.87 -28.09 35.42
CA ARG A 158 13.68 -28.34 36.25
C ARG A 158 12.39 -28.32 35.45
N ALA A 159 11.45 -29.17 35.83
CA ALA A 159 10.14 -29.29 35.18
C ALA A 159 9.34 -27.97 35.23
N GLU A 160 9.38 -27.26 36.36
CA GLU A 160 8.70 -25.97 36.55
C GLU A 160 9.30 -24.86 35.67
N GLU A 161 10.61 -24.87 35.50
CA GLU A 161 11.33 -23.91 34.66
C GLU A 161 11.00 -24.13 33.18
N ALA A 162 11.02 -25.39 32.71
CA ALA A 162 10.64 -25.74 31.34
C ALA A 162 9.22 -25.25 31.00
N LEU A 163 8.27 -25.45 31.92
CA LEU A 163 6.89 -25.00 31.76
C LEU A 163 6.79 -23.46 31.76
N TYR A 164 7.43 -22.79 32.72
CA TYR A 164 7.41 -21.34 32.84
C TYR A 164 7.99 -20.66 31.60
N ILE A 165 9.17 -21.12 31.14
CA ILE A 165 9.81 -20.60 29.94
C ILE A 165 8.91 -20.82 28.73
N ALA A 166 8.32 -22.00 28.55
CA ALA A 166 7.40 -22.27 27.45
C ALA A 166 6.19 -21.34 27.43
N GLN A 167 5.51 -21.16 28.57
CA GLN A 167 4.38 -20.24 28.68
C GLN A 167 4.80 -18.80 28.37
N LYS A 168 5.97 -18.36 28.85
CA LYS A 168 6.48 -17.01 28.62
C LYS A 168 6.88 -16.77 27.16
N ILE A 169 7.51 -17.75 26.50
CA ILE A 169 7.82 -17.73 25.07
C ILE A 169 6.54 -17.51 24.27
N ILE A 170 5.49 -18.28 24.55
CA ILE A 170 4.22 -18.20 23.83
C ILE A 170 3.57 -16.83 24.01
N ALA A 171 3.42 -16.38 25.27
CA ALA A 171 2.80 -15.09 25.57
C ALA A 171 3.56 -13.92 24.92
N THR A 172 4.90 -13.95 24.98
CA THR A 172 5.76 -12.92 24.38
C THR A 172 5.68 -12.95 22.86
N ALA A 173 5.74 -14.12 22.22
CA ALA A 173 5.63 -14.26 20.77
C ALA A 173 4.27 -13.76 20.25
N ILE A 174 3.18 -14.08 20.97
CA ILE A 174 1.84 -13.56 20.66
C ILE A 174 1.82 -12.04 20.78
N SER A 175 2.31 -11.48 21.89
CA SER A 175 2.29 -10.03 22.13
C SER A 175 3.14 -9.28 21.10
N LEU A 176 4.35 -9.76 20.81
CA LEU A 176 5.26 -9.18 19.82
C LEU A 176 4.58 -9.14 18.44
N THR A 177 4.01 -10.26 18.02
CA THR A 177 3.32 -10.37 16.73
C THR A 177 2.10 -9.45 16.65
N LYS A 178 1.28 -9.38 17.71
CA LYS A 178 0.12 -8.47 17.76
C LYS A 178 0.54 -7.01 17.65
N ASN A 179 1.58 -6.61 18.37
CA ASN A 179 2.05 -5.23 18.37
C ASN A 179 2.64 -4.86 17.00
N GLU A 180 3.53 -5.69 16.47
CA GLU A 180 4.16 -5.45 15.17
C GLU A 180 3.12 -5.35 14.03
N LEU A 181 2.14 -6.25 14.00
CA LEU A 181 1.07 -6.20 13.01
C LEU A 181 0.20 -4.95 13.16
N ARG A 182 -0.18 -4.61 14.39
CA ARG A 182 -0.98 -3.40 14.66
C ARG A 182 -0.23 -2.16 14.20
N ASP A 183 1.04 -2.04 14.55
CA ASP A 183 1.88 -0.90 14.18
C ASP A 183 2.02 -0.81 12.66
N ASN A 184 2.29 -1.94 11.98
CA ASN A 184 2.38 -1.98 10.53
C ASN A 184 1.06 -1.59 9.83
N PHE A 185 -0.10 -1.99 10.36
CA PHE A 185 -1.39 -1.56 9.82
C PHE A 185 -1.64 -0.08 10.05
N LEU A 186 -1.36 0.42 11.26
CA LEU A 186 -1.52 1.84 11.57
C LEU A 186 -0.62 2.69 10.68
N LEU A 187 0.63 2.29 10.47
CA LEU A 187 1.56 2.93 9.55
C LEU A 187 1.03 2.93 8.12
N SER A 188 0.56 1.78 7.62
CA SER A 188 0.01 1.69 6.27
C SER A 188 -1.24 2.56 6.07
N ILE A 189 -2.13 2.60 7.08
CA ILE A 189 -3.32 3.46 7.05
C ILE A 189 -2.93 4.93 7.08
N ASP A 190 -1.97 5.32 7.92
CA ASP A 190 -1.47 6.70 8.02
C ASP A 190 -0.81 7.16 6.71
N GLU A 191 -0.07 6.28 6.04
CA GLU A 191 0.48 6.56 4.70
C GLU A 191 -0.63 6.77 3.66
N LYS A 192 -1.66 5.91 3.66
CA LYS A 192 -2.82 6.06 2.76
C LYS A 192 -3.59 7.37 3.04
N LEU A 193 -3.82 7.70 4.31
CA LEU A 193 -4.45 8.97 4.71
C LEU A 193 -3.65 10.17 4.21
N LYS A 194 -2.32 10.14 4.38
CA LYS A 194 -1.42 11.20 3.90
C LYS A 194 -1.52 11.36 2.38
N VAL A 195 -1.56 10.25 1.62
CA VAL A 195 -1.71 10.27 0.17
C VAL A 195 -3.08 10.82 -0.24
N ASN A 196 -4.17 10.35 0.39
CA ASN A 196 -5.53 10.82 0.13
C ASN A 196 -5.67 12.33 0.39
N ILE A 197 -5.15 12.83 1.52
CA ILE A 197 -5.17 14.27 1.85
C ILE A 197 -4.40 15.07 0.80
N LYS A 198 -3.23 14.57 0.37
CA LYS A 198 -2.45 15.22 -0.70
C LYS A 198 -3.22 15.25 -2.02
N GLN A 199 -3.85 14.15 -2.42
CA GLN A 199 -4.66 14.08 -3.64
C GLN A 199 -5.86 15.02 -3.58
N PHE A 200 -6.54 15.08 -2.44
CA PHE A 200 -7.64 16.02 -2.21
C PHE A 200 -7.20 17.46 -2.40
N ASN A 201 -6.11 17.87 -1.76
CA ASN A 201 -5.61 19.24 -1.85
C ASN A 201 -5.20 19.61 -3.28
N LEU A 202 -4.50 18.71 -3.98
CA LEU A 202 -4.09 18.93 -5.38
C LEU A 202 -5.30 19.05 -6.31
N LEU A 203 -6.32 18.20 -6.10
CA LEU A 203 -7.54 18.24 -6.90
C LEU A 203 -8.34 19.51 -6.62
N ASP A 204 -8.48 19.90 -5.35
CA ASP A 204 -9.17 21.14 -4.98
C ASP A 204 -8.47 22.37 -5.55
N GLU A 205 -7.14 22.42 -5.48
CA GLU A 205 -6.34 23.46 -6.11
C GLU A 205 -6.53 23.50 -7.63
N SER A 206 -6.50 22.34 -8.31
CA SER A 206 -6.75 22.26 -9.74
C SER A 206 -8.15 22.74 -10.12
N ILE A 207 -9.17 22.42 -9.32
CA ILE A 207 -10.54 22.92 -9.52
C ILE A 207 -10.58 24.44 -9.35
N ASN A 208 -9.95 24.97 -8.31
CA ASN A 208 -9.88 26.42 -8.07
C ASN A 208 -9.17 27.16 -9.21
N GLN A 209 -8.08 26.58 -9.74
CA GLN A 209 -7.39 27.12 -10.90
C GLN A 209 -8.30 27.15 -12.13
N GLU A 210 -9.01 26.06 -12.43
CA GLU A 210 -9.94 26.02 -13.58
C GLU A 210 -11.11 26.99 -13.39
N LEU A 211 -11.68 27.09 -12.18
CA LEU A 211 -12.73 28.07 -11.88
C LEU A 211 -12.22 29.51 -12.06
N SER A 212 -10.98 29.80 -11.68
CA SER A 212 -10.37 31.11 -11.89
C SER A 212 -10.14 31.42 -13.37
N ALA A 213 -9.71 30.43 -14.15
CA ALA A 213 -9.52 30.53 -15.59
C ALA A 213 -10.87 30.75 -16.30
N GLU A 214 -11.91 30.03 -15.89
CA GLU A 214 -13.26 30.19 -16.41
C GLU A 214 -13.81 31.59 -16.13
N VAL A 215 -13.61 32.13 -14.91
CA VAL A 215 -14.00 33.51 -14.59
C VAL A 215 -13.23 34.51 -15.47
N ALA A 216 -11.94 34.29 -15.73
CA ALA A 216 -11.16 35.15 -16.61
C ALA A 216 -11.68 35.11 -18.06
N ARG A 217 -11.94 33.93 -18.61
CA ARG A 217 -12.53 33.75 -19.95
C ARG A 217 -13.89 34.43 -20.07
N LEU A 218 -14.77 34.24 -19.08
CA LEU A 218 -16.10 34.88 -19.07
C LEU A 218 -15.97 36.41 -19.03
N LYS A 219 -15.07 36.96 -18.22
CA LYS A 219 -14.82 38.42 -18.20
C LYS A 219 -14.29 38.95 -19.53
N GLU A 220 -13.37 38.21 -20.16
CA GLU A 220 -12.83 38.59 -21.46
C GLU A 220 -13.93 38.58 -22.53
N MET A 221 -14.77 37.55 -22.56
CA MET A 221 -15.94 37.46 -23.45
C MET A 221 -16.96 38.58 -23.21
N ASP A 222 -17.23 38.92 -21.95
CA ASP A 222 -18.15 40.01 -21.59
C ASP A 222 -17.59 41.36 -22.07
N GLU A 223 -16.29 41.63 -21.88
CA GLU A 223 -15.64 42.85 -22.37
C GLU A 223 -15.57 42.90 -23.90
N GLU A 224 -15.27 41.80 -24.58
CA GLU A 224 -15.28 41.75 -26.05
C GLU A 224 -16.69 42.05 -26.59
N SER A 225 -17.73 41.45 -26.00
CA SER A 225 -19.13 41.67 -26.38
C SER A 225 -19.54 43.13 -26.16
N LYS A 226 -19.11 43.72 -25.05
CA LYS A 226 -19.31 45.14 -24.74
C LYS A 226 -18.64 46.04 -25.78
N GLN A 227 -17.41 45.75 -26.20
CA GLN A 227 -16.74 46.52 -27.26
C GLN A 227 -17.50 46.44 -28.59
N LYS A 228 -17.94 45.24 -29.00
CA LYS A 228 -18.73 45.05 -30.24
C LYS A 228 -20.05 45.82 -30.22
N ILE A 229 -20.75 45.81 -29.09
CA ILE A 229 -21.98 46.60 -28.91
C ILE A 229 -21.66 48.09 -29.00
N LEU A 230 -20.64 48.58 -28.28
CA LEU A 230 -20.25 49.99 -28.33
C LEU A 230 -19.85 50.44 -29.74
N GLU A 231 -19.12 49.61 -30.48
CA GLU A 231 -18.79 49.86 -31.89
C GLU A 231 -20.06 49.96 -32.74
N SER A 232 -21.00 49.01 -32.60
CA SER A 232 -22.28 49.02 -33.31
C SER A 232 -23.10 50.28 -33.01
N ILE A 233 -23.15 50.70 -31.75
CA ILE A 233 -23.81 51.94 -31.32
C ILE A 233 -23.17 53.15 -32.00
N ASN A 234 -21.84 53.22 -32.04
CA ASN A 234 -21.12 54.33 -32.67
C ASN A 234 -21.33 54.38 -34.19
N LEU A 235 -21.35 53.21 -34.86
CA LEU A 235 -21.64 53.11 -36.29
C LEU A 235 -23.07 53.56 -36.60
N LEU A 236 -24.06 53.15 -35.80
CA LEU A 236 -25.45 53.59 -35.97
C LEU A 236 -25.61 55.09 -35.75
N ARG A 237 -24.93 55.67 -34.75
CA ARG A 237 -24.90 57.12 -34.52
C ARG A 237 -24.28 57.88 -35.69
N LEU A 238 -23.18 57.37 -36.22
CA LEU A 238 -22.53 57.98 -37.39
C LEU A 238 -23.45 57.96 -38.62
N LYS A 239 -24.08 56.81 -38.87
CA LYS A 239 -25.06 56.65 -39.95
C LYS A 239 -26.23 57.61 -39.80
N GLU A 240 -26.87 57.66 -38.63
CA GLU A 240 -28.02 58.53 -38.39
C GLU A 240 -27.66 60.02 -38.50
N LYS A 241 -26.47 60.41 -38.04
CA LYS A 241 -25.96 61.77 -38.25
C LYS A 241 -25.84 62.11 -39.73
N GLN A 242 -25.27 61.20 -40.52
CA GLN A 242 -25.13 61.38 -41.98
C GLN A 242 -26.49 61.41 -42.70
N ASP A 243 -27.41 60.52 -42.32
CA ASP A 243 -28.77 60.50 -42.85
C ASP A 243 -29.53 61.78 -42.54
N ARG A 244 -29.36 62.33 -41.34
CA ARG A 244 -29.86 63.66 -40.95
C ARG A 244 -29.28 64.77 -41.80
N GLU A 245 -27.95 64.80 -42.01
CA GLU A 245 -27.30 65.82 -42.85
C GLU A 245 -27.81 65.77 -44.31
N TYR A 246 -27.92 64.57 -44.89
CA TYR A 246 -28.50 64.40 -46.22
C TYR A 246 -29.98 64.77 -46.27
N ARG A 247 -30.71 64.50 -45.20
CA ARG A 247 -32.10 64.91 -45.07
C ARG A 247 -32.24 66.43 -45.06
N ILE A 248 -31.41 67.13 -44.28
CA ILE A 248 -31.38 68.59 -44.26
C ILE A 248 -31.08 69.13 -45.66
N LYS A 249 -30.05 68.63 -46.35
CA LYS A 249 -29.71 69.08 -47.72
C LYS A 249 -30.85 68.89 -48.72
N ARG A 250 -31.56 67.76 -48.66
CA ARG A 250 -32.74 67.51 -49.52
C ARG A 250 -33.88 68.49 -49.20
N LEU A 251 -34.17 68.70 -47.92
CA LEU A 251 -35.19 69.66 -47.48
C LEU A 251 -34.83 71.10 -47.85
N GLU A 252 -33.55 71.48 -47.78
CA GLU A 252 -33.07 72.80 -48.21
C GLU A 252 -33.30 73.03 -49.71
N LEU A 253 -33.05 72.00 -50.54
CA LEU A 253 -33.36 72.06 -51.98
C LEU A 253 -34.87 72.22 -52.22
N ASP A 254 -35.68 71.38 -51.57
CA ASP A 254 -37.15 71.45 -51.66
C ASP A 254 -37.67 72.83 -51.18
N TYR A 255 -37.08 73.40 -50.13
CA TYR A 255 -37.41 74.73 -49.63
C TYR A 255 -37.08 75.83 -50.65
N GLN A 256 -35.91 75.78 -51.30
CA GLN A 256 -35.58 76.76 -52.35
C GLN A 256 -36.54 76.69 -53.53
N LEU A 257 -36.94 75.47 -53.94
CA LEU A 257 -37.91 75.28 -55.00
C LEU A 257 -39.31 75.78 -54.61
N ALA A 258 -39.78 75.49 -53.39
CA ALA A 258 -41.03 76.03 -52.85
C ALA A 258 -41.03 77.57 -52.83
N LYS A 259 -39.90 78.16 -52.43
CA LYS A 259 -39.69 79.62 -52.42
C LYS A 259 -39.73 80.23 -53.81
N GLN A 260 -39.09 79.59 -54.81
CA GLN A 260 -39.15 80.03 -56.22
C GLN A 260 -40.56 79.94 -56.80
N LEU A 261 -41.33 78.94 -56.39
CA LEU A 261 -42.71 78.73 -56.83
C LEU A 261 -43.75 79.54 -56.02
N GLY A 262 -43.33 80.28 -55.00
CA GLY A 262 -44.24 81.07 -54.16
C GLY A 262 -45.15 80.24 -53.24
N ILE A 263 -44.82 78.98 -53.01
CA ILE A 263 -45.62 78.04 -52.19
C ILE A 263 -45.23 78.22 -50.72
N THR A 264 -46.05 78.95 -49.95
CA THR A 264 -45.77 79.25 -48.53
C THR A 264 -46.35 78.23 -47.55
N HIS A 265 -47.53 77.70 -47.87
CA HIS A 265 -48.26 76.69 -47.09
C HIS A 265 -48.43 75.41 -47.91
N PRO A 266 -48.84 74.28 -47.30
CA PRO A 266 -49.10 73.05 -48.02
C PRO A 266 -50.15 73.26 -49.13
N ILE A 267 -49.82 72.84 -50.34
CA ILE A 267 -50.74 72.87 -51.49
C ILE A 267 -50.82 71.45 -52.05
N ASP A 268 -52.02 70.98 -52.38
CA ASP A 268 -52.18 69.75 -53.15
C ASP A 268 -51.65 69.99 -54.58
N PRO A 269 -50.70 69.17 -55.09
CA PRO A 269 -50.21 69.30 -56.46
C PRO A 269 -51.30 69.38 -57.53
N LEU A 270 -52.48 68.80 -57.28
CA LEU A 270 -53.64 68.83 -58.17
C LEU A 270 -54.31 70.21 -58.20
N ASP A 271 -54.26 70.97 -57.10
CA ASP A 271 -54.87 72.30 -56.99
C ASP A 271 -53.98 73.39 -57.61
N TYR A 272 -52.66 73.23 -57.60
CA TYR A 272 -51.72 74.16 -58.25
C TYR A 272 -51.91 74.27 -59.77
N LYS A 273 -52.47 73.22 -60.40
CA LYS A 273 -52.77 73.20 -61.84
C LYS A 273 -53.90 74.14 -62.26
N ARG A 274 -54.77 74.57 -61.33
CA ARG A 274 -55.98 75.36 -61.67
C ARG A 274 -55.72 76.87 -61.79
N THR A 275 -54.58 77.37 -61.30
CA THR A 275 -54.29 78.81 -61.24
C THR A 275 -53.35 79.33 -62.33
N THR A 276 -52.77 78.48 -63.17
CA THR A 276 -51.74 78.88 -64.15
C THR A 276 -52.14 78.47 -65.58
N GLU A 277 -52.60 79.40 -66.41
CA GLU A 277 -53.01 79.21 -67.82
C GLU A 277 -51.84 78.90 -68.79
N SER A 278 -50.93 77.97 -68.45
CA SER A 278 -49.88 77.55 -69.38
C SER A 278 -49.79 76.04 -69.48
N ASN A 279 -50.06 75.59 -70.71
CA ASN A 279 -50.14 74.22 -71.18
C ASN A 279 -48.75 73.54 -71.17
N LYS A 280 -48.19 73.25 -69.98
CA LYS A 280 -47.06 72.32 -69.81
C LYS A 280 -47.52 71.12 -69.01
N ILE A 281 -47.64 69.98 -69.68
CA ILE A 281 -47.97 68.68 -69.10
C ILE A 281 -46.81 68.29 -68.16
N PHE A 282 -46.96 68.58 -66.87
CA PHE A 282 -46.13 68.01 -65.82
C PHE A 282 -46.76 66.67 -65.40
N ASP A 283 -46.08 65.58 -65.77
CA ASP A 283 -46.46 64.21 -65.42
C ASP A 283 -46.05 63.94 -63.95
N ALA A 284 -47.03 64.10 -63.05
CA ALA A 284 -46.88 63.84 -61.62
C ALA A 284 -46.75 62.33 -61.27
N SER A 285 -46.75 61.43 -62.27
CA SER A 285 -46.78 59.98 -62.03
C SER A 285 -45.41 59.28 -62.00
N LYS A 286 -44.29 59.99 -62.21
CA LYS A 286 -42.96 59.35 -62.40
C LYS A 286 -41.85 59.71 -61.40
N GLY A 287 -42.18 60.21 -60.21
CA GLY A 287 -41.20 60.41 -59.15
C GLY A 287 -41.85 60.54 -57.78
N LEU A 288 -41.09 60.27 -56.70
CA LEU A 288 -41.56 60.56 -55.33
C LEU A 288 -42.15 61.97 -55.30
N PRO A 289 -43.31 62.20 -54.66
CA PRO A 289 -43.90 63.54 -54.57
C PRO A 289 -42.86 64.48 -53.96
N SER A 290 -42.37 65.42 -54.76
CA SER A 290 -41.29 66.31 -54.36
C SER A 290 -41.79 67.20 -53.22
N ARG A 291 -41.02 67.29 -52.12
CA ARG A 291 -41.55 67.78 -50.83
C ARG A 291 -41.79 69.29 -50.81
N TYR A 292 -41.40 70.01 -51.86
CA TYR A 292 -41.67 71.46 -52.00
C TYR A 292 -43.16 71.81 -51.91
N TRP A 293 -44.07 70.87 -52.20
CA TRP A 293 -45.52 71.05 -52.05
C TRP A 293 -45.97 71.30 -50.60
N MET A 294 -45.15 70.94 -49.60
CA MET A 294 -45.41 71.25 -48.19
C MET A 294 -45.31 72.75 -47.87
N GLY A 295 -44.71 73.53 -48.77
CA GLY A 295 -44.51 74.96 -48.63
C GLY A 295 -43.36 75.34 -47.71
N THR A 296 -42.92 76.59 -47.83
CA THR A 296 -41.73 77.10 -47.13
C THR A 296 -41.86 77.03 -45.61
N ALA A 297 -43.05 77.24 -45.03
CA ALA A 297 -43.25 77.27 -43.58
C ALA A 297 -42.99 75.91 -42.90
N ILE A 298 -43.51 74.81 -43.47
CA ILE A 298 -43.30 73.46 -42.92
C ILE A 298 -41.85 73.03 -43.13
N LEU A 299 -41.31 73.26 -44.33
CA LEU A 299 -39.94 72.88 -44.66
C LEU A 299 -38.93 73.62 -43.79
N SER A 300 -39.10 74.92 -43.52
CA SER A 300 -38.23 75.66 -42.61
C SER A 300 -38.30 75.13 -41.18
N ALA A 301 -39.50 74.78 -40.69
CA ALA A 301 -39.68 74.23 -39.35
C ALA A 301 -39.03 72.83 -39.21
N GLU A 302 -39.16 71.97 -40.23
CA GLU A 302 -38.51 70.64 -40.24
C GLU A 302 -36.98 70.78 -40.31
N ILE A 303 -36.46 71.68 -41.15
CA ILE A 303 -35.02 71.97 -41.22
C ILE A 303 -34.49 72.48 -39.87
N GLU A 304 -35.18 73.43 -39.24
CA GLU A 304 -34.79 73.98 -37.94
C GLU A 304 -34.80 72.90 -36.86
N THR A 305 -35.84 72.06 -36.83
CA THR A 305 -35.93 70.92 -35.90
C THR A 305 -34.76 69.96 -36.05
N LEU A 306 -34.38 69.62 -37.29
CA LEU A 306 -33.25 68.73 -37.56
C LEU A 306 -31.90 69.40 -37.26
N LYS A 307 -31.75 70.71 -37.52
CA LYS A 307 -30.53 71.47 -37.19
C LYS A 307 -30.33 71.61 -35.68
N ASN A 308 -31.41 71.76 -34.92
CA ASN A 308 -31.38 71.90 -33.46
C ASN A 308 -31.35 70.56 -32.70
N ARG A 309 -31.39 69.42 -33.41
CA ARG A 309 -31.34 68.08 -32.81
C ARG A 309 -29.94 67.78 -32.28
N ASN A 310 -29.77 67.76 -30.96
CA ASN A 310 -28.45 67.51 -30.33
C ASN A 310 -28.13 66.03 -30.09
N ASN A 311 -29.14 65.15 -30.09
CA ASN A 311 -28.97 63.72 -29.86
C ASN A 311 -29.83 62.91 -30.83
N ASP A 312 -29.18 61.96 -31.50
CA ASP A 312 -29.79 61.11 -32.52
C ASP A 312 -30.27 59.75 -31.94
N ASP A 313 -29.83 59.37 -30.74
CA ASP A 313 -30.17 58.08 -30.10
C ASP A 313 -31.67 57.75 -30.09
N PRO A 314 -32.61 58.68 -29.78
CA PRO A 314 -34.04 58.36 -29.75
C PRO A 314 -34.64 57.99 -31.12
N TYR A 315 -33.92 58.29 -32.21
CA TYR A 315 -34.37 58.09 -33.59
C TYR A 315 -33.74 56.85 -34.23
N ILE A 316 -32.85 56.15 -33.53
CA ILE A 316 -32.22 54.90 -33.97
C ILE A 316 -33.04 53.72 -33.45
N ALA A 317 -33.65 52.95 -34.35
CA ALA A 317 -34.57 51.86 -34.01
C ALA A 317 -33.96 50.78 -33.09
N ASP A 318 -32.72 50.36 -33.36
CA ASP A 318 -32.05 49.27 -32.61
C ASP A 318 -31.42 49.73 -31.29
N MET A 319 -31.44 51.05 -31.01
CA MET A 319 -30.73 51.63 -29.89
C MET A 319 -31.21 51.16 -28.50
N PRO A 320 -32.51 51.02 -28.21
CA PRO A 320 -32.98 50.52 -26.92
C PRO A 320 -32.48 49.11 -26.63
N GLU A 321 -32.46 48.25 -27.65
CA GLU A 321 -32.05 46.85 -27.50
C GLU A 321 -30.55 46.74 -27.25
N LEU A 322 -29.72 47.46 -28.02
CA LEU A 322 -28.26 47.50 -27.80
C LEU A 322 -27.91 48.04 -26.40
N LYS A 323 -28.67 49.03 -25.89
CA LYS A 323 -28.49 49.54 -24.51
C LYS A 323 -28.91 48.51 -23.45
N ARG A 324 -29.95 47.74 -23.72
CA ARG A 324 -30.42 46.65 -22.85
C ARG A 324 -29.36 45.54 -22.76
N GLU A 325 -28.81 45.12 -23.89
CA GLU A 325 -27.74 44.12 -23.95
C GLU A 325 -26.48 44.59 -23.23
N LEU A 326 -26.06 45.83 -23.47
CA LEU A 326 -24.93 46.44 -22.77
C LEU A 326 -25.12 46.43 -21.25
N LYS A 327 -26.34 46.74 -20.79
CA LYS A 327 -26.68 46.73 -19.35
C LYS A 327 -26.68 45.31 -18.77
N ALA A 328 -27.14 44.32 -19.54
CA ALA A 328 -27.15 42.92 -19.11
C ALA A 328 -25.73 42.37 -18.91
N LEU A 329 -24.75 42.82 -19.69
CA LEU A 329 -23.34 42.44 -19.55
C LEU A 329 -22.66 43.00 -18.29
N GLU A 330 -23.24 43.98 -17.60
CA GLU A 330 -22.68 44.49 -16.33
C GLU A 330 -22.79 43.48 -15.19
N VAL A 331 -23.76 42.56 -15.25
CA VAL A 331 -24.01 41.57 -14.18
C VAL A 331 -23.99 40.16 -14.76
N ASN A 332 -22.81 39.54 -14.71
CA ASN A 332 -22.69 38.13 -15.06
C ASN A 332 -23.02 37.24 -13.86
N HIS A 333 -24.24 36.69 -13.84
CA HIS A 333 -24.71 35.79 -12.79
C HIS A 333 -23.83 34.54 -12.62
N ARG A 334 -23.22 34.05 -13.70
CA ARG A 334 -22.35 32.87 -13.63
C ARG A 334 -21.08 33.18 -12.86
N ILE A 335 -20.44 34.31 -13.15
CA ILE A 335 -19.26 34.78 -12.40
C ILE A 335 -19.60 34.92 -10.92
N ASN A 336 -20.71 35.59 -10.60
CA ASN A 336 -21.15 35.77 -9.20
C ASN A 336 -21.41 34.43 -8.50
N THR A 337 -21.99 33.46 -9.22
CA THR A 337 -22.23 32.12 -8.67
C THR A 337 -20.94 31.38 -8.37
N ILE A 338 -19.91 31.51 -9.23
CA ILE A 338 -18.60 30.88 -8.99
C ILE A 338 -17.90 31.55 -7.80
N LEU A 339 -17.88 32.89 -7.76
CA LEU A 339 -17.23 33.66 -6.69
C LEU A 339 -17.91 33.52 -5.32
N ALA A 340 -19.20 33.21 -5.30
CA ALA A 340 -19.95 33.02 -4.06
C ALA A 340 -19.73 31.63 -3.42
N ARG A 341 -19.05 30.69 -4.09
CA ARG A 341 -18.79 29.35 -3.54
C ARG A 341 -17.78 29.42 -2.40
N THR A 342 -18.09 28.76 -1.29
CA THR A 342 -17.19 28.60 -0.15
C THR A 342 -16.26 27.40 -0.28
N ASP A 343 -16.72 26.35 -0.95
CA ASP A 343 -15.97 25.12 -1.15
C ASP A 343 -16.44 24.36 -2.41
N ASN A 344 -15.63 23.40 -2.86
CA ASN A 344 -15.87 22.63 -4.08
C ASN A 344 -16.51 21.26 -3.84
N LEU A 345 -16.73 20.85 -2.59
CA LEU A 345 -17.10 19.49 -2.24
C LEU A 345 -18.51 19.09 -2.76
N PRO A 346 -19.56 19.93 -2.67
CA PRO A 346 -20.87 19.67 -3.27
C PRO A 346 -20.80 19.54 -4.80
N PHE A 347 -19.80 20.13 -5.45
CA PHE A 347 -19.74 20.28 -6.90
C PHE A 347 -18.77 19.28 -7.57
N SER A 348 -18.01 18.51 -6.80
CA SER A 348 -17.04 17.53 -7.31
C SER A 348 -17.30 16.14 -6.73
N GLU A 349 -17.67 15.20 -7.59
CA GLU A 349 -17.81 13.79 -7.23
C GLU A 349 -16.48 13.21 -6.74
N SER A 350 -15.39 13.48 -7.44
CA SER A 350 -14.06 13.02 -7.09
C SER A 350 -13.61 13.50 -5.71
N LEU A 351 -13.91 14.75 -5.32
CA LEU A 351 -13.61 15.23 -3.97
C LEU A 351 -14.44 14.50 -2.90
N ARG A 352 -15.73 14.21 -3.17
CA ARG A 352 -16.57 13.43 -2.25
C ARG A 352 -16.05 12.01 -2.06
N THR A 353 -15.68 11.34 -3.16
CA THR A 353 -15.09 10.00 -3.11
C THR A 353 -13.82 9.97 -2.25
N LEU A 354 -12.94 10.96 -2.38
CA LEU A 354 -11.75 11.06 -1.54
C LEU A 354 -12.09 11.28 -0.06
N VAL A 355 -13.13 12.05 0.26
CA VAL A 355 -13.59 12.25 1.64
C VAL A 355 -14.20 10.97 2.22
N ASP A 356 -14.97 10.22 1.42
CA ASP A 356 -15.57 8.95 1.84
C ASP A 356 -14.51 7.87 2.07
N GLU A 357 -13.50 7.82 1.20
CA GLU A 357 -12.32 6.97 1.39
C GLU A 357 -11.58 7.36 2.68
N ARG A 358 -11.35 8.65 2.92
CA ARG A 358 -10.71 9.14 4.16
C ARG A 358 -11.48 8.72 5.40
N ARG A 359 -12.81 8.83 5.38
CA ARG A 359 -13.67 8.39 6.48
C ARG A 359 -13.49 6.89 6.73
N SER A 360 -13.50 6.10 5.68
CA SER A 360 -13.31 4.64 5.75
C SER A 360 -11.92 4.28 6.33
N LEU A 361 -10.87 5.02 5.95
CA LEU A 361 -9.52 4.87 6.49
C LEU A 361 -9.44 5.24 7.98
N GLU A 362 -10.08 6.32 8.41
CA GLU A 362 -10.11 6.72 9.84
C GLU A 362 -10.90 5.72 10.69
N GLU A 363 -12.02 5.20 10.17
CA GLU A 363 -12.77 4.12 10.82
C GLU A 363 -11.92 2.85 10.95
N ALA A 364 -11.21 2.45 9.88
CA ALA A 364 -10.29 1.32 9.93
C ALA A 364 -9.17 1.55 10.94
N LYS A 365 -8.60 2.77 11.01
CA LYS A 365 -7.58 3.14 11.99
C LYS A 365 -8.08 2.95 13.42
N GLN A 366 -9.29 3.41 13.72
CA GLN A 366 -9.87 3.26 15.06
C GLN A 366 -10.14 1.78 15.38
N LYS A 367 -10.71 1.03 14.43
CA LYS A 367 -10.96 -0.40 14.63
C LYS A 367 -9.66 -1.19 14.82
N VAL A 368 -8.58 -0.89 14.12
CA VAL A 368 -7.26 -1.53 14.32
C VAL A 368 -6.70 -1.26 15.72
N LYS A 369 -6.88 -0.05 16.25
CA LYS A 369 -6.47 0.28 17.63
C LYS A 369 -7.22 -0.57 18.65
N ASP A 370 -8.54 -0.72 18.45
CA ASP A 370 -9.41 -1.45 19.37
C ASP A 370 -9.45 -2.96 19.11
N ALA A 371 -8.88 -3.41 17.98
CA ALA A 371 -8.96 -4.78 17.52
C ALA A 371 -8.29 -5.75 18.50
N LYS A 372 -9.08 -6.75 18.89
CA LYS A 372 -8.65 -7.94 19.59
C LYS A 372 -8.70 -9.10 18.62
N PHE A 373 -7.54 -9.64 18.28
CA PHE A 373 -7.41 -10.74 17.34
C PHE A 373 -6.47 -11.80 17.87
N GLU A 374 -6.59 -13.01 17.36
CA GLU A 374 -5.67 -14.12 17.63
C GLU A 374 -4.71 -14.30 16.46
N VAL A 375 -3.44 -14.55 16.76
CA VAL A 375 -2.39 -14.76 15.75
C VAL A 375 -2.08 -16.25 15.54
N ALA A 376 -2.49 -17.09 16.49
CA ALA A 376 -2.33 -18.53 16.46
C ALA A 376 -3.33 -19.18 17.42
N LYS A 377 -3.87 -20.34 17.05
CA LYS A 377 -4.67 -21.18 17.92
C LYS A 377 -3.76 -22.17 18.65
N VAL A 378 -3.81 -22.15 19.97
CA VAL A 378 -3.08 -23.12 20.80
C VAL A 378 -3.86 -24.44 20.81
N VAL A 379 -3.28 -25.49 20.22
CA VAL A 379 -3.88 -26.83 20.16
C VAL A 379 -3.51 -27.64 21.39
N GLN A 380 -2.26 -27.53 21.80
CA GLN A 380 -1.73 -28.17 23.00
C GLN A 380 -0.99 -27.13 23.82
N GLU A 381 -1.48 -26.86 25.02
CA GLU A 381 -0.77 -26.04 26.00
C GLU A 381 0.41 -26.81 26.62
N PRO A 382 1.48 -26.12 27.00
CA PRO A 382 2.58 -26.75 27.71
C PRO A 382 2.09 -27.25 29.08
N LEU A 383 2.32 -28.54 29.32
CA LEU A 383 1.98 -29.21 30.58
C LEU A 383 3.25 -29.47 31.39
N LEU A 384 3.11 -29.57 32.71
CA LEU A 384 4.22 -29.88 33.61
C LEU A 384 4.79 -31.28 33.28
N PRO A 385 6.06 -31.40 32.88
CA PRO A 385 6.62 -32.68 32.48
C PRO A 385 6.83 -33.59 33.69
N SER A 386 6.13 -34.72 33.71
CA SER A 386 6.17 -35.67 34.83
C SER A 386 7.43 -36.55 34.87
N LYS A 387 8.20 -36.63 33.77
CA LYS A 387 9.40 -37.47 33.65
C LYS A 387 10.49 -36.75 32.85
N PRO A 388 11.78 -36.94 33.19
CA PRO A 388 12.88 -36.36 32.43
C PRO A 388 13.05 -37.04 31.06
N VAL A 389 13.44 -36.28 30.04
CA VAL A 389 13.65 -36.76 28.66
C VAL A 389 15.10 -37.19 28.41
N LYS A 390 16.08 -36.64 29.15
CA LYS A 390 17.49 -37.07 29.14
C LYS A 390 18.02 -37.29 30.57
N PRO A 391 19.02 -38.18 30.75
CA PRO A 391 19.59 -39.09 29.75
C PRO A 391 18.67 -40.28 29.44
N LYS A 392 18.66 -40.75 28.18
CA LYS A 392 17.92 -41.96 27.79
C LYS A 392 18.61 -43.20 28.35
N LYS A 393 18.28 -43.56 29.60
CA LYS A 393 18.98 -44.59 30.40
C LYS A 393 19.25 -45.89 29.62
N MET A 394 18.23 -46.41 28.93
CA MET A 394 18.31 -47.61 28.09
C MET A 394 19.34 -47.45 26.95
N LEU A 395 19.33 -46.30 26.26
CA LEU A 395 20.22 -46.04 25.14
C LEU A 395 21.67 -45.89 25.61
N VAL A 396 21.88 -45.18 26.72
CA VAL A 396 23.21 -45.01 27.33
C VAL A 396 23.79 -46.36 27.76
N LEU A 397 22.99 -47.21 28.42
CA LEU A 397 23.42 -48.55 28.83
C LEU A 397 23.72 -49.46 27.63
N ALA A 398 22.90 -49.43 26.57
CA ALA A 398 23.14 -50.21 25.36
C ALA A 398 24.43 -49.78 24.65
N ALA A 399 24.65 -48.47 24.48
CA ALA A 399 25.87 -47.94 23.90
C ALA A 399 27.12 -48.28 24.74
N ALA A 400 27.01 -48.19 26.07
CA ALA A 400 28.08 -48.57 26.98
C ALA A 400 28.41 -50.08 26.93
N GLY A 401 27.39 -50.94 26.75
CA GLY A 401 27.61 -52.37 26.55
C GLY A 401 28.42 -52.68 25.30
N ILE A 402 28.07 -52.06 24.16
CA ILE A 402 28.80 -52.23 22.89
C ILE A 402 30.23 -51.70 23.01
N LEU A 403 30.39 -50.46 23.48
CA LEU A 403 31.71 -49.84 23.64
C LEU A 403 32.57 -50.60 24.66
N GLY A 404 31.98 -51.05 25.76
CA GLY A 404 32.65 -51.85 26.78
C GLY A 404 33.15 -53.18 26.22
N LEU A 405 32.35 -53.85 25.39
CA LEU A 405 32.74 -55.09 24.71
C LEU A 405 33.88 -54.85 23.73
N MET A 406 33.79 -53.81 22.90
CA MET A 406 34.85 -53.45 21.95
C MET A 406 36.17 -53.12 22.67
N LEU A 407 36.11 -52.35 23.75
CA LEU A 407 37.28 -52.01 24.56
C LEU A 407 37.84 -53.25 25.26
N GLY A 408 36.98 -54.13 25.78
CA GLY A 408 37.35 -55.39 26.40
C GLY A 408 38.10 -56.31 25.43
N VAL A 409 37.60 -56.45 24.20
CA VAL A 409 38.26 -57.21 23.12
C VAL A 409 39.63 -56.60 22.79
N PHE A 410 39.72 -55.28 22.69
CA PHE A 410 40.99 -54.61 22.39
C PHE A 410 42.04 -54.81 23.49
N ILE A 411 41.64 -54.68 24.76
CA ILE A 411 42.50 -54.93 25.91
C ILE A 411 42.95 -56.41 25.94
N ALA A 412 42.04 -57.35 25.67
CA ALA A 412 42.35 -58.77 25.60
C ALA A 412 43.41 -59.08 24.53
N LEU A 413 43.30 -58.49 23.34
CA LEU A 413 44.27 -58.65 22.26
C LEU A 413 45.66 -58.09 22.63
N ILE A 414 45.71 -56.90 23.22
CA ILE A 414 46.98 -56.30 23.68
C ILE A 414 47.61 -57.14 24.77
N ARG A 415 46.83 -57.57 25.76
CA ARG A 415 47.30 -58.39 26.89
C ARG A 415 47.87 -59.71 26.39
N ARG A 416 47.21 -60.35 25.42
CA ARG A 416 47.67 -61.58 24.78
C ARG A 416 48.94 -61.34 23.96
N ALA A 417 49.01 -60.29 23.16
CA ALA A 417 50.21 -59.94 22.41
C ALA A 417 51.42 -59.70 23.33
N ALA A 418 51.20 -59.02 24.47
CA ALA A 418 52.23 -58.79 25.48
C ALA A 418 52.66 -60.10 26.19
N LYS A 419 51.72 -60.99 26.51
CA LYS A 419 51.99 -62.30 27.11
C LYS A 419 52.80 -63.19 26.16
N ASN A 420 52.40 -63.26 24.88
CA ASN A 420 53.08 -64.01 23.83
C ASN A 420 54.50 -63.49 23.57
N ARG A 421 54.72 -62.17 23.72
CA ARG A 421 56.05 -61.56 23.60
C ARG A 421 56.97 -61.89 24.78
N LYS A 422 56.43 -61.93 26.01
CA LYS A 422 57.19 -62.35 27.21
C LYS A 422 57.61 -63.82 27.15
N THR A 423 56.73 -64.71 26.71
CA THR A 423 57.05 -66.14 26.54
C THR A 423 58.10 -66.39 25.45
N ARG A 424 58.18 -65.54 24.42
CA ARG A 424 59.24 -65.59 23.39
C ARG A 424 60.58 -64.97 23.81
N MET A 425 60.64 -64.27 24.94
CA MET A 425 61.89 -63.70 25.49
C MET A 425 62.46 -64.54 26.65
N MET A 426 61.68 -65.49 27.19
CA MET A 426 62.05 -66.35 28.31
C MET A 426 62.25 -67.83 27.92
N GLY A 427 61.97 -68.19 26.68
CA GLY A 427 62.38 -69.45 26.05
C GLY A 427 63.29 -69.14 24.89
#